data_AF-A0A2R6GTE2-F1
#
_entry.id   AF-A0A2R6GTE2-F1
#
_cell.length_a   1.000
_cell.length_b   1.000
_cell.length_c   1.000
_cell.angle_alpha   90.00
_cell.angle_beta   90.00
_cell.angle_gamma   90.00
#
_symmetry.space_group_name_H-M   'P 1'
#
loop_
_entity.id
_entity.type
_entity.pdbx_description
1 polymer ?
#
loop_
_entity_poly.entity_id
_entity_poly.type
_entity_poly.pdbx_seq_one_letter_code
_entity_poly.pdbx_strand_id
1 'polypeptide(L)'
;MLTTPEWLTLEVKYPDRMTAFYEAFLELDVVAERDGETVLAAGETDIRLRAPGPVPRGGLHTHYALTVPEREYDDWYDRLDDRFDLVEHSFGDARSLYFYDPEGNCVELGERPLPTDRSGVCGLFELVLEVEELDIELWASRLGIADARGGVHVDVGVAASEPRATAREIADEALAVTSVGNGVRVRDPDGHYVTLVG
;
A
#
# COMPACT_ATOMS: atom_id res chain seq x y z
N MET A 1 14.37 -12.61 6.90
CA MET A 1 13.64 -12.50 5.62
C MET A 1 12.41 -11.65 5.82
N LEU A 2 12.07 -10.81 4.83
CA LEU A 2 10.82 -10.07 4.78
C LEU A 2 9.74 -10.94 4.12
N THR A 3 8.49 -10.84 4.56
CA THR A 3 7.40 -11.66 4.01
C THR A 3 6.27 -10.83 3.41
N THR A 4 5.42 -10.25 4.25
CA THR A 4 4.18 -9.59 3.81
C THR A 4 4.10 -8.19 4.42
N PRO A 5 3.60 -7.19 3.67
CA PRO A 5 3.23 -5.91 4.26
C PRO A 5 2.09 -6.10 5.26
N GLU A 6 2.32 -5.76 6.53
CA GLU A 6 1.29 -5.80 7.57
C GLU A 6 0.39 -4.57 7.54
N TRP A 7 0.93 -3.41 7.14
CA TRP A 7 0.13 -2.22 6.92
C TRP A 7 0.73 -1.27 5.90
N LEU A 8 -0.14 -0.46 5.30
CA LEU A 8 0.19 0.73 4.53
C LEU A 8 -0.57 1.93 5.11
N THR A 9 0.13 3.04 5.34
CA THR A 9 -0.47 4.30 5.81
C THR A 9 -0.61 5.28 4.66
N LEU A 10 -1.83 5.77 4.46
CA LEU A 10 -2.16 6.82 3.51
C LEU A 10 -2.53 8.10 4.27
N GLU A 11 -1.86 9.20 3.93
CA GLU A 11 -2.21 10.51 4.46
C GLU A 11 -3.27 11.13 3.55
N VAL A 12 -4.44 11.39 4.12
CA VAL A 12 -5.63 11.80 3.37
C VAL A 12 -6.24 13.03 4.00
N LYS A 13 -6.75 13.96 3.18
CA LYS A 13 -7.29 15.22 3.68
C LYS A 13 -8.50 15.03 4.60
N TYR A 14 -9.33 14.03 4.32
CA TYR A 14 -10.55 13.74 5.06
C TYR A 14 -10.69 12.23 5.32
N PRO A 15 -10.18 11.70 6.46
CA PRO A 15 -10.23 10.27 6.79
C PRO A 15 -11.63 9.67 6.67
N ASP A 16 -12.65 10.29 7.24
CA ASP A 16 -14.04 9.79 7.17
C ASP A 16 -14.55 9.61 5.73
N ARG A 17 -14.17 10.53 4.81
CA ARG A 17 -14.55 10.44 3.40
C ARG A 17 -13.83 9.30 2.70
N MET A 18 -12.57 9.07 3.04
CA MET A 18 -11.77 7.99 2.47
C MET A 18 -12.17 6.64 3.03
N THR A 19 -12.49 6.56 4.32
CA THR A 19 -13.11 5.38 4.95
C THR A 19 -14.37 4.98 4.19
N ALA A 20 -15.31 5.92 4.02
CA ALA A 20 -16.55 5.66 3.28
C ALA A 20 -16.30 5.25 1.82
N PHE A 21 -15.24 5.76 1.18
CA PHE A 21 -14.84 5.35 -0.16
C PHE A 21 -14.41 3.88 -0.20
N TYR A 22 -13.47 3.49 0.66
CA TYR A 22 -12.95 2.12 0.67
C TYR A 22 -13.98 1.11 1.17
N GLU A 23 -14.83 1.45 2.13
CA GLU A 23 -15.97 0.62 2.53
C GLU A 23 -16.94 0.41 1.36
N ALA A 24 -17.28 1.48 0.63
CA ALA A 24 -18.29 1.40 -0.43
C ALA A 24 -17.80 0.71 -1.70
N PHE A 25 -16.55 0.93 -2.09
CA PHE A 25 -16.03 0.47 -3.39
C PHE A 25 -15.11 -0.73 -3.29
N LEU A 26 -14.38 -0.88 -2.19
CA LEU A 26 -13.49 -2.01 -1.95
C LEU A 26 -13.99 -2.96 -0.85
N GLU A 27 -15.15 -2.70 -0.25
CA GLU A 27 -15.74 -3.52 0.82
C GLU A 27 -14.78 -3.78 1.99
N LEU A 28 -13.90 -2.81 2.29
CA LEU A 28 -12.95 -2.95 3.39
C LEU A 28 -13.65 -2.63 4.72
N ASP A 29 -13.57 -3.56 5.68
CA ASP A 29 -14.16 -3.37 7.00
C ASP A 29 -13.30 -2.45 7.89
N VAL A 30 -13.95 -1.52 8.61
CA VAL A 30 -13.28 -0.77 9.70
C VAL A 30 -13.03 -1.70 10.88
N VAL A 31 -11.75 -1.94 11.18
CA VAL A 31 -11.32 -2.81 12.29
C VAL A 31 -10.83 -2.04 13.51
N ALA A 32 -10.45 -0.77 13.35
CA ALA A 32 -10.15 0.12 14.46
C ALA A 32 -10.32 1.59 14.09
N GLU A 33 -10.74 2.38 15.07
CA GLU A 33 -10.71 3.84 15.03
C GLU A 33 -9.82 4.34 16.18
N ARG A 34 -8.90 5.23 15.87
CA ARG A 34 -7.91 5.82 16.79
C ARG A 34 -7.92 7.33 16.62
N ASP A 35 -7.28 8.03 17.55
CA ASP A 35 -7.18 9.49 17.46
C ASP A 35 -6.41 9.92 16.20
N GLY A 36 -7.17 10.39 15.20
CA GLY A 36 -6.66 10.81 13.90
C GLY A 36 -6.31 9.69 12.91
N GLU A 37 -6.70 8.44 13.15
CA GLU A 37 -6.42 7.29 12.27
C GLU A 37 -7.58 6.28 12.24
N THR A 38 -7.99 5.86 11.05
CA THR A 38 -8.94 4.76 10.82
C THR A 38 -8.21 3.60 10.16
N VAL A 39 -8.46 2.38 10.64
CA VAL A 39 -7.81 1.15 10.15
C VAL A 39 -8.84 0.28 9.45
N LEU A 40 -8.55 -0.03 8.19
CA LEU A 40 -9.37 -0.85 7.30
C LEU A 40 -8.69 -2.21 7.06
N ALA A 41 -9.44 -3.30 7.17
CA ALA A 41 -8.93 -4.63 6.84
C ALA A 41 -8.90 -4.83 5.33
N ALA A 42 -7.72 -5.07 4.77
CA ALA A 42 -7.48 -5.46 3.38
C ALA A 42 -6.84 -6.86 3.35
N GLY A 43 -7.58 -7.86 3.84
CA GLY A 43 -7.11 -9.23 3.95
C GLY A 43 -5.97 -9.38 4.95
N GLU A 44 -4.77 -9.71 4.48
CA GLU A 44 -3.56 -9.87 5.32
C GLU A 44 -2.87 -8.55 5.68
N THR A 45 -3.34 -7.42 5.13
CA THR A 45 -2.76 -6.10 5.32
C THR A 45 -3.80 -5.13 5.89
N ASP A 46 -3.38 -4.23 6.77
CA ASP A 46 -4.18 -3.07 7.19
C ASP A 46 -3.93 -1.87 6.26
N ILE A 47 -4.99 -1.21 5.79
CA ILE A 47 -4.90 0.14 5.22
C ILE A 47 -5.23 1.15 6.32
N ARG A 48 -4.27 2.01 6.66
CA ARG A 48 -4.40 3.04 7.70
C ARG A 48 -4.60 4.40 7.07
N LEU A 49 -5.75 5.01 7.32
CA LEU A 49 -6.10 6.33 6.84
C LEU A 49 -5.92 7.34 7.95
N ARG A 50 -5.12 8.38 7.71
CA ARG A 50 -4.89 9.42 8.72
C ARG A 50 -4.83 10.81 8.09
N ALA A 51 -5.18 11.83 8.86
CA ALA A 51 -4.95 13.21 8.43
C ALA A 51 -3.44 13.54 8.43
N PRO A 52 -2.96 14.38 7.48
CA PRO A 52 -1.58 14.83 7.45
C PRO A 52 -1.14 15.46 8.78
N GLY A 53 0.01 15.01 9.29
CA GLY A 53 0.62 15.54 10.52
C GLY A 53 1.74 16.57 10.25
N PRO A 54 2.40 17.06 11.31
CA PRO A 54 3.60 17.92 11.16
C PRO A 54 4.81 17.16 10.61
N VAL A 55 4.77 15.83 10.66
CA VAL A 55 5.74 14.93 10.04
C VAL A 55 4.95 14.16 8.99
N PRO A 56 5.29 14.29 7.69
CA PRO A 56 4.61 13.52 6.65
C PRO A 56 4.96 12.04 6.83
N ARG A 57 3.93 11.20 6.96
CA ARG A 57 4.05 9.75 7.23
C ARG A 57 3.08 8.93 6.38
N GLY A 58 2.42 9.52 5.39
CA GLY A 58 1.59 8.79 4.45
C GLY A 58 1.92 9.13 3.01
N GLY A 59 1.74 8.13 2.15
CA GLY A 59 1.93 8.31 0.72
C GLY A 59 0.91 9.28 0.14
N LEU A 60 1.37 10.24 -0.66
CA LEU A 60 0.53 11.12 -1.47
C LEU A 60 0.56 10.59 -2.91
N HIS A 61 -0.61 10.46 -3.55
CA HIS A 61 -0.73 9.96 -4.93
C HIS A 61 -0.03 8.61 -5.16
N THR A 62 -0.06 7.74 -4.17
CA THR A 62 0.71 6.49 -4.14
C THR A 62 0.06 5.42 -5.00
N HIS A 63 0.86 4.74 -5.82
CA HIS A 63 0.45 3.47 -6.43
C HIS A 63 0.71 2.32 -5.47
N TYR A 64 -0.33 1.54 -5.21
CA TYR A 64 -0.26 0.31 -4.45
C TYR A 64 -1.24 -0.72 -5.03
N ALA A 65 -0.89 -2.00 -4.94
CA ALA A 65 -1.64 -3.08 -5.53
C ALA A 65 -2.14 -4.10 -4.51
N LEU A 66 -3.44 -4.35 -4.57
CA LEU A 66 -4.18 -5.26 -3.72
C LEU A 66 -4.51 -6.54 -4.48
N THR A 67 -4.42 -7.66 -3.79
CA THR A 67 -4.77 -8.97 -4.36
C THR A 67 -6.27 -9.18 -4.28
N VAL A 68 -6.87 -9.65 -5.37
CA VAL A 68 -8.23 -10.22 -5.40
C VAL A 68 -8.20 -11.63 -5.99
N PRO A 69 -9.12 -12.54 -5.63
CA PRO A 69 -9.21 -13.85 -6.29
C PRO A 69 -9.54 -13.71 -7.77
N GLU A 70 -8.85 -14.46 -8.64
CA GLU A 70 -9.11 -14.47 -10.10
C GLU A 70 -10.59 -14.78 -10.44
N ARG A 71 -11.24 -15.62 -9.63
CA ARG A 71 -12.65 -15.98 -9.79
C ARG A 71 -13.63 -14.84 -9.52
N GLU A 72 -13.17 -13.73 -8.91
CA GLU A 72 -13.97 -12.53 -8.61
C GLU A 72 -13.58 -11.35 -9.49
N TYR A 73 -12.55 -11.48 -10.33
CA TYR A 73 -11.98 -10.35 -11.07
C TYR A 73 -13.02 -9.67 -11.99
N ASP A 74 -13.79 -10.47 -12.73
CA ASP A 74 -14.81 -9.91 -13.63
C ASP A 74 -15.94 -9.22 -12.84
N ASP A 75 -16.30 -9.72 -11.66
CA ASP A 75 -17.29 -9.07 -10.77
C ASP A 75 -16.76 -7.73 -10.24
N TRP A 76 -15.45 -7.67 -9.92
CA TRP A 76 -14.78 -6.43 -9.53
C TRP A 76 -14.77 -5.40 -10.67
N TYR A 77 -14.45 -5.85 -11.89
CA TYR A 77 -14.46 -5.01 -13.08
C TYR A 77 -15.86 -4.41 -13.31
N ASP A 78 -16.88 -5.27 -13.43
CA ASP A 78 -18.25 -4.86 -13.71
C ASP A 78 -18.79 -3.86 -12.67
N ARG A 79 -18.45 -4.07 -11.39
CA ARG A 79 -18.86 -3.15 -10.32
C ARG A 79 -18.22 -1.78 -10.42
N LEU A 80 -16.93 -1.72 -10.77
CA LEU A 80 -16.14 -0.50 -10.72
C LEU A 80 -16.27 0.32 -12.02
N ASP A 81 -16.54 -0.32 -13.17
CA ASP A 81 -16.61 0.32 -14.49
C ASP A 81 -17.72 1.38 -14.57
N ASP A 82 -18.82 1.15 -13.85
CA ASP A 82 -19.94 2.10 -13.74
C ASP A 82 -19.58 3.42 -13.02
N ARG A 83 -18.43 3.47 -12.34
CA ARG A 83 -18.09 4.53 -11.37
C ARG A 83 -16.74 5.17 -11.60
N PHE A 84 -15.80 4.47 -12.23
CA PHE A 84 -14.42 4.89 -12.38
C PHE A 84 -13.95 4.80 -13.82
N ASP A 85 -12.94 5.61 -14.16
CA ASP A 85 -12.19 5.44 -15.41
C ASP A 85 -11.17 4.32 -15.19
N LEU A 86 -11.56 3.11 -15.59
CA LEU A 86 -10.76 1.91 -15.38
C LEU A 86 -9.72 1.73 -16.47
N VAL A 87 -8.49 1.40 -16.05
CA VAL A 87 -7.45 0.91 -16.94
C VAL A 87 -7.16 -0.55 -16.60
N GLU A 88 -7.19 -1.43 -17.58
CA GLU A 88 -6.84 -2.84 -17.41
C GLU A 88 -5.53 -3.17 -18.12
N HIS A 89 -4.69 -3.96 -17.45
CA HIS A 89 -3.49 -4.54 -18.05
C HIS A 89 -3.43 -6.05 -17.83
N SER A 90 -2.90 -6.77 -18.82
CA SER A 90 -2.64 -8.20 -18.74
C SER A 90 -1.13 -8.48 -18.63
N PHE A 91 -0.77 -9.33 -17.68
CA PHE A 91 0.58 -9.79 -17.38
C PHE A 91 0.64 -11.30 -17.54
N GLY A 92 0.86 -11.76 -18.78
CA GLY A 92 0.70 -13.18 -19.11
C GLY A 92 -0.76 -13.59 -18.99
N ASP A 93 -1.05 -14.53 -18.11
CA ASP A 93 -2.41 -15.04 -17.86
C ASP A 93 -3.14 -14.28 -16.74
N ALA A 94 -2.46 -13.39 -16.02
CA ALA A 94 -3.05 -12.58 -14.96
C ALA A 94 -3.43 -11.18 -15.45
N ARG A 95 -4.43 -10.57 -14.82
CA ARG A 95 -4.89 -9.20 -15.08
C ARG A 95 -4.82 -8.34 -13.84
N SER A 96 -4.65 -7.05 -14.07
CA SER A 96 -4.72 -6.01 -13.05
C SER A 96 -5.61 -4.87 -13.53
N LEU A 97 -6.46 -4.42 -12.61
CA LEU A 97 -7.37 -3.30 -12.81
C LEU A 97 -6.88 -2.08 -12.03
N TYR A 98 -6.82 -0.92 -12.68
CA TYR A 98 -6.31 0.32 -12.11
C TYR A 98 -7.40 1.38 -12.10
N PHE A 99 -7.50 2.10 -10.98
CA PHE A 99 -8.36 3.27 -10.82
C PHE A 99 -7.81 4.22 -9.76
N TYR A 100 -8.39 5.40 -9.67
CA TYR A 100 -7.94 6.44 -8.74
C TYR A 100 -8.94 6.65 -7.60
N ASP A 101 -8.41 6.72 -6.37
CA ASP A 101 -9.19 7.15 -5.21
C ASP A 101 -9.42 8.68 -5.22
N PRO A 102 -10.26 9.23 -4.31
CA PRO A 102 -10.54 10.66 -4.26
C PRO A 102 -9.35 11.57 -3.93
N GLU A 103 -8.25 11.02 -3.41
CA GLU A 103 -7.01 11.74 -3.11
C GLU A 103 -5.96 11.56 -4.24
N GLY A 104 -6.30 10.80 -5.28
CA GLY A 104 -5.46 10.55 -6.45
C GLY A 104 -4.41 9.46 -6.23
N ASN A 105 -4.57 8.59 -5.23
CA ASN A 105 -3.77 7.36 -5.15
C ASN A 105 -4.23 6.40 -6.25
N CYS A 106 -3.26 5.73 -6.88
CA CYS A 106 -3.54 4.72 -7.90
C CYS A 106 -3.76 3.37 -7.21
N VAL A 107 -5.00 2.92 -7.19
CA VAL A 107 -5.39 1.63 -6.62
C VAL A 107 -5.35 0.60 -7.74
N GLU A 108 -4.56 -0.45 -7.53
CA GLU A 108 -4.53 -1.62 -8.41
C GLU A 108 -5.21 -2.82 -7.73
N LEU A 109 -6.09 -3.52 -8.45
CA LEU A 109 -6.59 -4.84 -8.08
C LEU A 109 -5.98 -5.88 -9.02
N GLY A 110 -5.00 -6.64 -8.51
CA GLY A 110 -4.33 -7.71 -9.26
C GLY A 110 -4.97 -9.07 -8.97
N GLU A 111 -5.33 -9.78 -10.03
CA GLU A 111 -5.96 -11.10 -9.91
C GLU A 111 -4.92 -12.17 -9.55
N ARG A 112 -5.27 -13.05 -8.60
CA ARG A 112 -4.43 -14.20 -8.25
C ARG A 112 -5.25 -15.48 -8.04
N PRO A 113 -4.68 -16.65 -8.38
CA PRO A 113 -5.28 -17.93 -8.00
C PRO A 113 -5.19 -18.08 -6.47
N LEU A 114 -6.34 -18.03 -5.80
CA LEU A 114 -6.47 -18.14 -4.35
C LEU A 114 -7.41 -19.29 -3.95
N PRO A 115 -7.21 -19.91 -2.78
CA PRO A 115 -8.17 -20.84 -2.19
C PRO A 115 -9.60 -20.29 -2.13
N THR A 116 -10.61 -21.16 -2.26
CA THR A 116 -12.02 -20.72 -2.38
C THR A 116 -12.60 -20.11 -1.11
N ASP A 117 -11.93 -20.28 0.04
CA ASP A 117 -12.27 -19.62 1.31
C ASP A 117 -11.76 -18.19 1.41
N ARG A 118 -10.95 -17.72 0.44
CA ARG A 118 -10.51 -16.33 0.29
C ARG A 118 -11.41 -15.59 -0.69
N SER A 119 -11.87 -14.40 -0.31
CA SER A 119 -12.81 -13.55 -1.07
C SER A 119 -12.52 -12.08 -0.80
N GLY A 120 -12.90 -11.21 -1.72
CA GLY A 120 -12.68 -9.76 -1.64
C GLY A 120 -11.19 -9.40 -1.72
N VAL A 121 -10.84 -8.25 -1.14
CA VAL A 121 -9.44 -7.81 -1.04
C VAL A 121 -8.68 -8.69 -0.03
N CYS A 122 -7.60 -9.31 -0.50
CA CYS A 122 -6.89 -10.36 0.23
C CYS A 122 -5.52 -9.98 0.79
N GLY A 123 -4.96 -8.82 0.42
CA GLY A 123 -3.65 -8.38 0.89
C GLY A 123 -2.96 -7.42 -0.06
N LEU A 124 -1.93 -6.72 0.40
CA LEU A 124 -1.07 -5.87 -0.41
C LEU A 124 0.08 -6.69 -1.01
N PHE A 125 0.30 -6.60 -2.33
CA PHE A 125 1.39 -7.31 -3.01
C PHE A 125 2.40 -6.41 -3.73
N GLU A 126 2.05 -5.15 -4.00
CA GLU A 126 2.96 -4.15 -4.58
C GLU A 126 2.73 -2.78 -3.94
N LEU A 127 3.82 -2.04 -3.76
CA LEU A 127 3.84 -0.67 -3.28
C LEU A 127 4.95 0.07 -4.02
N VAL A 128 4.60 1.15 -4.71
CA VAL A 128 5.56 1.96 -5.47
C VAL A 128 6.02 3.14 -4.61
N LEU A 129 7.34 3.22 -4.40
CA LEU A 129 8.00 4.31 -3.68
C LEU A 129 8.73 5.23 -4.66
N GLU A 130 8.62 6.54 -4.43
CA GLU A 130 9.44 7.51 -5.13
C GLU A 130 10.73 7.73 -4.34
N VAL A 131 11.88 7.48 -4.98
CA VAL A 131 13.21 7.65 -4.37
C VAL A 131 13.99 8.75 -5.10
N GLU A 132 14.78 9.53 -4.36
CA GLU A 132 15.62 10.61 -4.87
C GLU A 132 16.74 10.07 -5.75
N GLU A 133 17.38 8.98 -5.31
CA GLU A 133 18.46 8.31 -6.03
C GLU A 133 18.26 6.80 -5.99
N LEU A 134 18.23 6.18 -7.17
CA LEU A 134 18.22 4.73 -7.33
C LEU A 134 19.51 4.33 -8.05
N ASP A 135 20.49 3.83 -7.30
CA ASP A 135 21.74 3.32 -7.89
C ASP A 135 21.48 1.92 -8.50
N ILE A 136 20.80 1.91 -9.64
CA ILE A 136 20.49 0.74 -10.46
C ILE A 136 20.82 1.11 -11.91
N GLU A 137 21.74 0.39 -12.56
CA GLU A 137 22.09 0.53 -14.00
C GLU A 137 20.93 0.19 -14.98
N LEU A 138 19.67 0.34 -14.56
CA LEU A 138 18.49 0.00 -15.32
C LEU A 138 17.34 0.99 -14.99
N TRP A 139 17.00 1.77 -16.03
CA TRP A 139 15.70 2.40 -16.35
C TRP A 139 15.44 3.87 -16.00
N ALA A 140 14.87 4.54 -17.01
CA ALA A 140 14.52 5.94 -17.07
C ALA A 140 13.29 6.28 -16.23
N SER A 141 13.28 7.49 -15.66
CA SER A 141 12.14 8.15 -15.03
C SER A 141 10.89 8.06 -15.91
N ARG A 142 10.01 7.11 -15.59
CA ARG A 142 8.67 7.02 -16.16
C ARG A 142 7.69 6.92 -15.02
N LEU A 143 6.58 7.62 -15.20
CA LEU A 143 5.35 7.37 -14.47
C LEU A 143 5.05 5.86 -14.51
N GLY A 144 4.43 5.32 -13.46
CA GLY A 144 3.96 3.94 -13.47
C GLY A 144 3.05 3.66 -14.67
N ILE A 145 2.76 2.40 -14.98
CA ILE A 145 1.93 2.01 -16.15
C ILE A 145 0.58 2.76 -16.19
N ALA A 146 0.05 3.18 -15.04
CA ALA A 146 -1.17 3.96 -14.90
C ALA A 146 -1.01 5.50 -14.93
N ASP A 147 0.16 6.05 -15.28
CA ASP A 147 0.52 7.48 -15.11
C ASP A 147 0.59 7.92 -13.62
N ALA A 148 0.70 6.95 -12.72
CA ALA A 148 0.74 7.15 -11.27
C ALA A 148 2.14 7.55 -10.76
N ARG A 149 2.16 8.26 -9.63
CA ARG A 149 3.36 8.64 -8.88
C ARG A 149 3.64 7.63 -7.75
N GLY A 150 4.90 7.49 -7.36
CA GLY A 150 5.24 6.75 -6.15
C GLY A 150 4.98 7.60 -4.92
N GLY A 151 4.78 6.97 -3.76
CA GLY A 151 4.61 7.74 -2.52
C GLY A 151 5.94 8.34 -2.06
N VAL A 152 5.99 9.66 -1.81
CA VAL A 152 7.21 10.40 -1.35
C VAL A 152 7.43 10.31 0.17
N HIS A 153 6.39 9.94 0.94
CA HIS A 153 6.43 9.91 2.41
C HIS A 153 5.59 8.74 2.98
N VAL A 154 5.89 7.50 2.61
CA VAL A 154 5.09 6.33 3.00
C VAL A 154 5.45 5.81 4.40
N ASP A 155 4.47 5.41 5.22
CA ASP A 155 4.66 4.55 6.41
C ASP A 155 4.10 3.15 6.12
N VAL A 156 5.00 2.17 6.02
CA VAL A 156 4.71 0.76 5.73
C VAL A 156 5.27 -0.13 6.82
N GLY A 157 4.47 -1.11 7.24
CA GLY A 157 4.92 -2.19 8.13
C GLY A 157 5.17 -3.44 7.33
N VAL A 158 6.32 -4.09 7.53
CA VAL A 158 6.69 -5.32 6.84
C VAL A 158 7.11 -6.36 7.86
N ALA A 159 6.47 -7.52 7.81
CA ALA A 159 6.83 -8.65 8.64
C ALA A 159 8.25 -9.13 8.31
N ALA A 160 9.05 -9.32 9.37
CA ALA A 160 10.45 -9.68 9.31
C ALA A 160 10.76 -10.73 10.39
N SER A 161 11.39 -11.84 9.98
CA SER A 161 11.76 -12.91 10.92
C SER A 161 12.73 -12.47 12.02
N GLU A 162 13.57 -11.47 11.72
CA GLU A 162 14.58 -10.93 12.64
C GLU A 162 14.67 -9.39 12.51
N PRO A 163 13.65 -8.64 12.97
CA PRO A 163 13.52 -7.20 12.67
C PRO A 163 14.75 -6.39 13.07
N ARG A 164 15.35 -6.71 14.22
CA ARG A 164 16.56 -6.04 14.73
C ARG A 164 17.81 -6.38 13.95
N ALA A 165 17.93 -7.59 13.42
CA ALA A 165 19.08 -7.97 12.61
C ALA A 165 19.00 -7.27 11.25
N THR A 166 17.85 -7.35 10.59
CA THR A 166 17.59 -6.66 9.32
C THR A 166 17.78 -5.15 9.44
N ALA A 167 17.30 -4.50 10.51
CA ALA A 167 17.52 -3.07 10.72
C ALA A 167 19.01 -2.69 10.89
N ARG A 168 19.86 -3.58 11.43
CA ARG A 168 21.29 -3.31 11.59
C ARG A 168 22.04 -3.33 10.27
N GLU A 169 21.58 -4.13 9.30
CA GLU A 169 22.21 -4.23 7.99
C GLU A 169 22.14 -2.90 7.21
N ILE A 170 21.10 -2.11 7.45
CA ILE A 170 20.84 -0.83 6.77
C ILE A 170 21.01 0.39 7.68
N ALA A 171 21.50 0.20 8.91
CA ALA A 171 21.51 1.24 9.93
C ALA A 171 22.41 2.43 9.58
N ASP A 172 23.51 2.17 8.86
CA ASP A 172 24.49 3.20 8.49
C ASP A 172 23.98 4.11 7.35
N GLU A 173 23.01 3.64 6.56
CA GLU A 173 22.40 4.36 5.44
C GLU A 173 21.07 5.03 5.83
N ALA A 174 20.47 4.62 6.95
CA ALA A 174 19.22 5.17 7.43
C ALA A 174 19.39 6.56 8.08
N LEU A 175 18.43 7.45 7.86
CA LEU A 175 18.34 8.72 8.60
C LEU A 175 18.02 8.52 10.08
N ALA A 176 17.28 7.45 10.40
CA ALA A 176 16.99 7.08 11.78
C ALA A 176 16.63 5.60 11.92
N VAL A 177 17.06 4.99 13.01
CA VAL A 177 16.63 3.64 13.43
C VAL A 177 16.10 3.73 14.85
N THR A 178 14.81 3.45 15.04
CA THR A 178 14.11 3.60 16.32
C THR A 178 13.46 2.28 16.72
N SER A 179 13.71 1.81 17.94
CA SER A 179 12.94 0.68 18.49
C SER A 179 11.50 1.13 18.77
N VAL A 180 10.53 0.36 18.28
CA VAL A 180 9.09 0.59 18.46
C VAL A 180 8.45 -0.70 18.92
N GLY A 181 7.37 -0.65 19.71
CA GLY A 181 6.54 -1.83 20.07
C GLY A 181 7.24 -3.19 20.01
N ASN A 182 6.81 -4.04 19.08
CA ASN A 182 7.39 -5.36 18.75
C ASN A 182 8.41 -5.33 17.59
N GLY A 183 8.91 -4.17 17.17
CA GLY A 183 9.66 -4.01 15.94
C GLY A 183 10.77 -2.95 15.95
N VAL A 184 11.23 -2.60 14.76
CA VAL A 184 12.19 -1.51 14.52
C VAL A 184 11.69 -0.66 13.37
N ARG A 185 11.61 0.65 13.60
CA ARG A 185 11.25 1.63 12.58
C ARG A 185 12.51 2.26 12.01
N VAL A 186 12.64 2.18 10.70
CA VAL A 186 13.71 2.77 9.90
C VAL A 186 13.14 3.95 9.12
N ARG A 187 13.86 5.05 9.10
CA ARG A 187 13.60 6.16 8.19
C ARG A 187 14.72 6.20 7.16
N ASP A 188 14.37 6.04 5.89
CA ASP A 188 15.35 6.10 4.79
C ASP A 188 15.67 7.55 4.40
N PRO A 189 16.68 7.78 3.54
CA PRO A 189 17.05 9.11 3.04
C PRO A 189 15.93 9.88 2.36
N ASP A 190 15.04 9.18 1.64
CA ASP A 190 13.88 9.75 0.94
C ASP A 190 12.76 10.17 1.90
N GLY A 191 12.83 9.70 3.14
CA GLY A 191 11.92 10.06 4.22
C GLY A 191 10.77 9.07 4.41
N HIS A 192 10.81 7.91 3.75
CA HIS A 192 9.90 6.80 4.01
C HIS A 192 10.13 6.23 5.41
N TYR A 193 9.05 5.76 6.04
CA TYR A 193 9.06 5.04 7.29
C TYR A 193 8.78 3.57 7.05
N VAL A 194 9.81 2.73 7.17
CA VAL A 194 9.67 1.27 7.08
C VAL A 194 9.75 0.69 8.48
N THR A 195 8.66 0.05 8.94
CA THR A 195 8.64 -0.62 10.24
C THR A 195 8.76 -2.12 10.05
N LEU A 196 9.88 -2.69 10.51
CA LEU A 196 10.09 -4.13 10.56
C LEU A 196 9.44 -4.68 11.83
N VAL A 197 8.50 -5.60 11.67
CA VAL A 197 7.73 -6.23 12.76
C VAL A 197 7.98 -7.72 12.82
N GLY A 198 7.88 -8.31 14.02
CA GLY A 198 8.14 -9.73 14.24
C GLY A 198 7.12 -10.36 15.17
#